data_AF-A0A814MWA0-F1
#
_entry.id   AF-A0A814MWA0-F1
#
_cell.length_a   1.000
_cell.length_b   1.000
_cell.length_c   1.000
_cell.angle_alpha   90.00
_cell.angle_beta   90.00
_cell.angle_gamma   90.00
#
_symmetry.space_group_name_H-M   'P 1'
#
loop_
_entity.id
_entity.type
_entity.pdbx_description
1 polymer ?
#
loop_
_entity_poly.entity_id
_entity_poly.type
_entity_poly.pdbx_seq_one_letter_code
_entity_poly.pdbx_strand_id
1 'polypeptide(L)' 'TDERNKYAVEICKRIRDKLDGSDPDPLIQRSISEQVRYTIREATDIENLATLYEGWTSWV' A
#
# COMPACT_ATOMS: atom_id res chain seq x y z
N THR A 1 23.33 -11.21 -20.02
CA THR A 1 23.06 -10.87 -18.61
C THR A 1 21.60 -10.47 -18.54
N ASP A 2 20.80 -11.16 -17.73
CA ASP A 2 19.33 -11.17 -17.76
C ASP A 2 18.73 -9.73 -17.65
N GLU A 3 18.27 -9.14 -18.77
CA GLU A 3 17.53 -7.87 -18.79
C GLU A 3 16.09 -8.08 -18.32
N ARG A 4 15.94 -8.43 -17.04
CA ARG A 4 14.61 -8.51 -16.43
C ARG A 4 14.01 -7.10 -16.40
N ASN A 5 12.75 -7.00 -16.81
CA ASN A 5 12.01 -5.74 -16.76
C ASN A 5 12.01 -5.21 -15.32
N LYS A 6 12.73 -4.11 -15.09
CA LYS A 6 12.89 -3.48 -13.77
C LYS A 6 11.54 -3.17 -13.12
N TYR A 7 10.56 -2.73 -13.91
CA TYR A 7 9.20 -2.45 -13.44
C TYR A 7 8.50 -3.72 -12.92
N ALA A 8 8.62 -4.84 -13.64
CA ALA A 8 8.05 -6.11 -13.20
C ALA A 8 8.71 -6.59 -11.89
N VAL A 9 10.02 -6.41 -11.76
CA VAL A 9 10.76 -6.74 -10.54
C VAL A 9 10.29 -5.89 -9.35
N GLU A 10 10.06 -4.59 -9.56
CA GLU A 10 9.54 -3.69 -8.53
C GLU A 10 8.13 -4.04 -8.09
N ILE A 11 7.23 -4.40 -9.02
CA ILE A 11 5.88 -4.87 -8.67
C ILE A 11 5.97 -6.14 -7.82
N CYS A 12 6.76 -7.13 -8.24
CA CYS A 12 6.92 -8.36 -7.48
C CYS A 12 7.49 -8.11 -6.08
N LYS A 13 8.42 -7.17 -5.94
CA LYS A 13 8.93 -6.75 -4.63
C LYS A 13 7.81 -6.13 -3.78
N ARG A 14 7.05 -5.17 -4.32
CA ARG A 14 5.95 -4.51 -3.60
C ARG A 14 4.86 -5.50 -3.14
N ILE A 15 4.53 -6.50 -3.97
CA ILE A 15 3.59 -7.55 -3.60
C ILE A 15 4.15 -8.36 -2.42
N ARG A 16 5.43 -8.74 -2.49
CA ARG A 16 6.09 -9.46 -1.40
C ARG A 16 6.11 -8.65 -0.11
N ASP A 17 6.46 -7.37 -0.17
CA ASP A 17 6.49 -6.50 1.01
C ASP A 17 5.12 -6.39 1.68
N LYS A 18 4.03 -6.36 0.89
CA LYS A 18 2.65 -6.42 1.40
C LYS A 18 2.33 -7.75 2.08
N LEU A 19 2.74 -8.89 1.51
CA LEU A 19 2.47 -10.22 2.05
C LEU A 19 3.29 -10.51 3.31
N ASP A 20 4.52 -10.02 3.36
CA ASP A 20 5.45 -10.21 4.48
C ASP A 20 5.20 -9.20 5.63
N GLY A 21 4.25 -8.28 5.46
CA GLY A 21 3.88 -7.29 6.48
C GLY A 21 4.87 -6.15 6.65
N SER A 22 5.74 -5.93 5.66
CA SER A 22 6.78 -4.90 5.61
C SER A 22 6.38 -3.69 4.75
N ASP A 23 5.12 -3.64 4.27
CA ASP A 23 4.49 -2.45 3.67
C ASP A 23 3.75 -1.65 4.77
N PRO A 24 3.86 -0.31 4.81
CA PRO A 24 4.67 0.57 3.95
C PRO A 24 6.14 0.72 4.36
N ASP A 25 6.52 0.30 5.58
CA ASP A 25 7.88 0.49 6.11
C ASP A 25 8.62 -0.85 6.17
N PRO A 26 9.67 -1.05 5.34
CA PRO A 26 10.40 -2.31 5.26
C PRO A 26 11.16 -2.68 6.53
N LEU A 27 11.37 -1.72 7.45
CA LEU A 27 12.04 -1.96 8.73
C LEU A 27 11.07 -2.48 9.80
N ILE A 28 9.76 -2.43 9.55
CA ILE A 28 8.72 -2.79 10.51
C ILE A 28 7.92 -3.96 9.97
N GLN A 29 8.06 -5.14 10.58
CA GLN A 29 7.11 -6.24 10.36
C GLN A 29 5.85 -6.04 11.20
N ARG A 30 4.70 -5.97 10.53
CA ARG A 30 3.37 -5.84 11.15
C ARG A 30 2.67 -7.18 11.22
N SER A 31 2.00 -7.44 12.34
CA SER A 31 1.02 -8.52 12.43
C SER A 31 -0.15 -8.29 11.48
N ILE A 32 -0.90 -9.35 11.16
CA ILE A 32 -2.08 -9.27 10.29
C ILE A 32 -3.09 -8.23 10.83
N SER A 33 -3.32 -8.21 12.15
CA SER A 33 -4.24 -7.26 12.78
C SER A 33 -3.79 -5.81 12.64
N GLU A 34 -2.48 -5.54 12.72
CA GLU A 34 -1.92 -4.21 12.52
C GLU A 34 -1.98 -3.78 11.06
N GLN A 35 -1.69 -4.69 10.13
CA GLN A 35 -1.83 -4.42 8.69
C GLN A 35 -3.27 -4.03 8.35
N VAL A 36 -4.24 -4.84 8.77
CA VAL A 36 -5.67 -4.57 8.54
C VAL A 36 -6.09 -3.24 9.17
N ARG A 37 -5.69 -2.99 10.41
CA ARG A 37 -5.99 -1.73 11.10
C ARG A 37 -5.41 -0.52 10.36
N TYR A 38 -4.16 -0.62 9.92
CA TYR A 38 -3.51 0.42 9.14
C TYR A 38 -4.26 0.69 7.83
N THR A 39 -4.58 -0.36 7.07
CA THR A 39 -5.31 -0.23 5.80
C THR A 39 -6.67 0.45 5.97
N ILE A 40 -7.44 0.04 6.98
CA ILE A 40 -8.74 0.66 7.25
C ILE A 40 -8.54 2.14 7.61
N ARG A 41 -7.62 2.44 8.53
CA ARG A 41 -7.36 3.83 8.95
C ARG A 41 -7.04 4.72 7.76
N GLU A 42 -6.04 4.35 6.95
CA GLU A 42 -5.62 5.15 5.79
C GLU A 42 -6.75 5.32 4.77
N ALA A 43 -7.57 4.28 4.56
CA ALA A 43 -8.69 4.34 3.62
C ALA A 43 -9.88 5.17 4.12
N THR A 44 -10.01 5.36 5.43
CA THR A 44 -11.08 6.17 6.05
C THR A 44 -10.63 7.55 6.52
N ASP A 45 -9.34 7.85 6.37
CA ASP A 45 -8.78 9.13 6.78
C ASP A 45 -9.29 10.26 5.87
N ILE A 46 -9.84 11.32 6.49
CA ILE A 46 -10.48 12.42 5.78
C ILE A 46 -9.47 13.19 4.93
N GLU A 47 -8.23 13.35 5.40
CA GLU A 47 -7.17 14.04 4.66
C GLU A 47 -6.80 13.24 3.41
N ASN A 48 -6.68 11.91 3.54
CA ASN A 48 -6.46 11.05 2.37
C ASN A 48 -7.62 11.13 1.38
N LEU A 49 -8.87 11.06 1.86
CA LEU A 49 -10.07 11.11 1.02
C LEU A 49 -10.25 12.46 0.30
N ALA A 50 -9.86 13.57 0.93
CA ALA A 50 -9.96 14.92 0.38
C ALA A 50 -8.97 15.19 -0.76
N THR A 51 -7.88 14.42 -0.86
CA THR A 51 -6.87 14.55 -1.93
C THR A 51 -7.18 13.74 -3.18
N LEU A 52 -8.21 12.89 -3.14
CA LEU A 52 -8.60 12.08 -4.28
C LEU A 52 -9.11 12.96 -5.42
N TYR A 53 -8.89 12.50 -6.65
CA TYR A 53 -9.43 13.17 -7.83
C TYR A 53 -10.95 13.36 -7.69
N GLU A 54 -11.47 14.54 -8.02
CA GLU A 54 -12.87 14.93 -7.78
C GLU A 54 -13.89 13.91 -8.33
N GLY A 55 -13.60 13.29 -9.48
CA GLY A 55 -14.47 12.26 -10.08
C GLY A 55 -14.57 10.96 -9.28
N TRP A 56 -13.77 10.80 -8.22
CA TRP A 56 -13.88 9.69 -7.27
C TRP A 56 -15.01 9.89 -6.27
N THR A 57 -15.53 11.12 -6.13
CA THR A 57 -16.69 11.46 -5.28
C THR A 57 -16.59 10.84 -3.88
N SER A 58 -15.48 11.06 -3.19
CA SER A 58 -15.15 10.43 -1.90
C SER A 58 -16.08 10.81 -0.74
N TRP A 59 -16.99 11.77 -0.96
CA TRP A 59 -17.91 12.34 0.02
C TRP A 59 -19.35 11.79 -0.06
N VAL A 60 -19.65 10.90 -1.01
CA VAL A 60 -20.97 10.27 -1.20
C VAL A 60 -20.95 8.84 -0.65
#